data_AF-A0A496TU24-F1
#
_entry.id   AF-A0A496TU24-F1
#
_cell.length_a   1.000
_cell.length_b   1.000
_cell.length_c   1.000
_cell.angle_alpha   90.00
_cell.angle_beta   90.00
_cell.angle_gamma   90.00
#
_symmetry.space_group_name_H-M   'P 1'
#
loop_
_entity.id
_entity.type
_entity.pdbx_description
1 polymer ?
#
loop_
_entity_poly.entity_id
_entity_poly.type
_entity_poly.pdbx_seq_one_letter_code
_entity_poly.pdbx_strand_id
1 'polypeptide(L)'
;EPSDVPLWSPVEIKFRYPEAIANVEKLGIYSPGKQRDWDFIDNNIDFEHQIIWAQVKNLGKFTLVQDLQAPEILRVFPRPGSSLRNRLPLIKVLFREQLSGIGSEEDIVLKLDGRKLICEYDPENESVSYQVESPLSIGKHNLYIFIRDNSGNVCEKTVDFYIRR
;
A
#
# COMPACT_ATOMS: atom_id res chain seq x y z
N GLU A 1 15.55 11.36 -27.39
CA GLU A 1 16.57 10.56 -26.65
C GLU A 1 16.18 9.10 -26.75
N PRO A 2 17.10 8.12 -26.74
CA PRO A 2 16.74 6.71 -26.88
C PRO A 2 16.23 6.17 -25.53
N SER A 3 15.06 6.63 -25.11
CA SER A 3 14.31 6.13 -23.95
C SER A 3 13.40 4.95 -24.28
N ASP A 4 13.26 4.63 -25.58
CA ASP A 4 12.13 3.85 -26.10
C ASP A 4 12.49 2.39 -26.41
N VAL A 5 13.75 1.99 -26.20
CA VAL A 5 14.18 0.60 -26.40
C VAL A 5 14.59 0.02 -25.04
N PRO A 6 13.77 -0.86 -24.44
CA PRO A 6 14.16 -1.55 -23.22
C PRO A 6 15.36 -2.45 -23.48
N LEU A 7 16.22 -2.56 -22.48
CA LEU A 7 17.30 -3.51 -22.44
C LEU A 7 16.75 -4.94 -22.50
N TRP A 8 17.46 -5.79 -23.24
CA TRP A 8 17.10 -7.20 -23.41
C TRP A 8 17.09 -7.96 -22.08
N SER A 9 18.06 -7.67 -21.21
CA SER A 9 18.11 -8.13 -19.83
C SER A 9 18.10 -6.94 -18.87
N PRO A 10 17.47 -7.07 -17.69
CA PRO A 10 17.60 -6.07 -16.63
C PRO A 10 19.07 -5.82 -16.27
N VAL A 11 19.35 -4.60 -15.84
CA VAL A 11 20.64 -4.21 -15.26
C VAL A 11 20.42 -3.70 -13.84
N GLU A 12 21.45 -3.83 -13.01
CA GLU A 12 21.43 -3.28 -11.65
C GLU A 12 21.86 -1.82 -11.64
N ILE A 13 21.05 -0.98 -11.01
CA ILE A 13 21.45 0.33 -10.54
C ILE A 13 21.71 0.24 -9.03
N LYS A 14 22.84 0.79 -8.59
CA LYS A 14 23.27 0.78 -7.18
C LYS A 14 23.64 2.20 -6.77
N PHE A 15 23.02 2.68 -5.70
CA PHE A 15 23.40 3.94 -5.05
C PHE A 15 24.04 3.63 -3.72
N ARG A 16 25.21 4.23 -3.48
CA ARG A 16 25.76 4.28 -2.13
C ARG A 16 25.13 5.46 -1.41
N TYR A 17 24.49 5.23 -0.28
CA TYR A 17 23.91 6.29 0.54
C TYR A 17 24.85 6.68 1.70
N PRO A 18 24.85 7.96 2.13
CA PRO A 18 25.65 8.40 3.28
C PRO A 18 25.29 7.71 4.60
N GLU A 19 26.29 7.50 5.46
CA GLU A 19 26.13 6.91 6.80
C GLU A 19 25.16 7.69 7.71
N ALA A 20 25.06 9.00 7.51
CA ALA A 20 24.27 9.90 8.36
C ALA A 20 22.76 9.92 8.03
N ILE A 21 22.26 9.08 7.12
CA ILE A 21 20.83 9.04 6.80
C ILE A 21 20.10 8.26 7.90
N ALA A 22 19.18 8.94 8.60
CA ALA A 22 18.23 8.28 9.49
C ALA A 22 17.15 7.54 8.68
N ASN A 23 16.53 6.50 9.25
CA ASN A 23 15.43 5.72 8.64
C ASN A 23 15.76 5.25 7.21
N VAL A 24 16.91 4.58 7.05
CA VAL A 24 17.39 4.06 5.76
C VAL A 24 16.38 3.11 5.12
N GLU A 25 15.63 2.37 5.91
CA GLU A 25 14.54 1.48 5.46
C GLU A 25 13.40 2.21 4.75
N LYS A 26 13.35 3.54 4.86
CA LYS A 26 12.39 4.42 4.19
C LYS A 26 12.88 4.95 2.84
N LEU A 27 14.11 4.61 2.44
CA LEU A 27 14.64 4.99 1.14
C LEU A 27 14.08 4.08 0.05
N GLY A 28 13.67 4.68 -1.05
CA GLY A 28 13.36 4.00 -2.30
C GLY A 28 14.14 4.60 -3.47
N ILE A 29 14.31 3.80 -4.51
CA ILE A 29 14.77 4.26 -5.82
C ILE A 29 13.53 4.63 -6.65
N TYR A 30 13.55 5.82 -7.23
CA TYR A 30 12.45 6.36 -8.03
C TYR A 30 12.95 6.83 -9.39
N SER A 31 12.05 6.77 -10.38
CA SER A 31 12.21 7.47 -11.67
C SER A 31 11.15 8.55 -11.83
N PRO A 32 11.38 9.58 -12.67
CA PRO A 32 10.33 10.52 -13.05
C PRO A 32 9.11 9.76 -13.58
N GLY A 33 7.94 9.99 -12.97
CA GLY A 33 6.72 9.31 -13.36
C GLY A 33 6.03 9.95 -14.57
N LYS A 34 5.14 9.17 -15.22
CA LYS A 34 4.28 9.70 -16.32
C LYS A 34 2.98 10.31 -15.81
N GLN A 35 2.43 9.77 -14.73
CA GLN A 35 1.15 10.20 -14.14
C GLN A 35 1.32 10.82 -12.74
N ARG A 36 2.31 10.34 -11.98
CA ARG A 36 2.76 10.91 -10.70
C ARG A 36 4.10 11.61 -10.92
N ASP A 37 4.52 12.46 -9.99
CA ASP A 37 5.83 13.11 -10.07
C ASP A 37 6.97 12.07 -10.02
N TRP A 38 6.75 10.96 -9.28
CA TRP A 38 7.71 9.89 -9.09
C TRP A 38 7.02 8.52 -9.20
N ASP A 39 7.66 7.60 -9.93
CA ASP A 39 7.30 6.19 -9.95
C ASP A 39 8.30 5.42 -9.08
N PHE A 40 7.79 4.66 -8.09
CA PHE A 40 8.60 3.76 -7.26
C PHE A 40 9.15 2.61 -8.11
N ILE A 41 10.44 2.33 -7.96
CA ILE A 41 11.10 1.22 -8.67
C ILE A 41 11.33 0.06 -7.70
N ASP A 42 12.11 0.30 -6.65
CA ASP A 42 12.47 -0.72 -5.66
C ASP A 42 13.15 -0.09 -4.43
N ASN A 43 13.30 -0.87 -3.37
CA ASN A 43 14.01 -0.49 -2.15
C ASN A 43 14.84 -1.64 -1.55
N ASN A 44 15.48 -2.46 -2.40
CA ASN A 44 16.41 -3.46 -1.89
C ASN A 44 17.63 -2.78 -1.26
N ILE A 45 17.79 -2.97 0.05
CA ILE A 45 18.86 -2.34 0.84
C ILE A 45 19.83 -3.39 1.34
N ASP A 46 21.12 -3.13 1.11
CA ASP A 46 22.25 -3.76 1.77
C ASP A 46 22.79 -2.77 2.82
N PHE A 47 22.43 -3.02 4.08
CA PHE A 47 22.82 -2.18 5.21
C PHE A 47 24.32 -2.25 5.52
N GLU A 48 24.97 -3.38 5.25
CA GLU A 48 26.39 -3.59 5.53
C GLU A 48 27.26 -2.73 4.60
N HIS A 49 26.90 -2.67 3.33
CA HIS A 49 27.67 -1.96 2.31
C HIS A 49 27.15 -0.54 2.01
N GLN A 50 26.10 -0.10 2.71
CA GLN A 50 25.41 1.17 2.50
C GLN A 50 24.90 1.34 1.06
N ILE A 51 24.35 0.26 0.49
CA ILE A 51 23.87 0.23 -0.89
C ILE A 51 22.36 0.06 -0.91
N ILE A 52 21.68 0.87 -1.72
CA ILE A 52 20.32 0.60 -2.18
C ILE A 52 20.37 0.31 -3.68
N TRP A 53 19.58 -0.68 -4.12
CA TRP A 53 19.67 -1.16 -5.50
C TRP A 53 18.33 -1.62 -6.07
N ALA A 54 18.26 -1.61 -7.41
CA ALA A 54 17.08 -2.05 -8.16
C ALA A 54 17.50 -2.67 -9.50
N GLN A 55 16.64 -3.55 -10.03
CA GLN A 55 16.76 -4.07 -11.40
C GLN A 55 15.91 -3.21 -12.34
N VAL A 56 16.52 -2.66 -13.39
CA VAL A 56 15.83 -1.80 -14.36
C VAL A 56 16.03 -2.31 -15.78
N LYS A 57 14.99 -2.21 -16.61
CA LYS A 57 15.08 -2.49 -18.06
C LYS A 57 15.26 -1.23 -18.91
N ASN A 58 14.98 -0.06 -18.36
CA ASN A 58 15.15 1.21 -19.04
C ASN A 58 16.19 2.03 -18.30
N LEU A 59 17.11 2.65 -19.02
CA LEU A 59 18.03 3.63 -18.44
C LEU A 59 17.39 5.02 -18.48
N GLY A 60 17.82 5.91 -17.59
CA GLY A 60 17.26 7.25 -17.50
C GLY A 60 17.68 7.95 -16.22
N LYS A 61 16.79 8.82 -15.74
CA LYS A 61 16.98 9.53 -14.48
C LYS A 61 16.44 8.69 -13.34
N PHE A 62 17.24 8.60 -12.29
CA PHE A 62 16.90 7.92 -11.05
C PHE A 62 17.27 8.82 -9.88
N THR A 63 16.54 8.72 -8.78
CA THR A 63 16.84 9.43 -7.54
C THR A 63 16.52 8.55 -6.34
N LEU A 64 17.15 8.86 -5.22
CA LEU A 64 16.71 8.36 -3.92
C LEU A 64 15.68 9.33 -3.35
N VAL A 65 14.56 8.80 -2.86
CA VAL A 65 13.58 9.56 -2.08
C VAL A 65 13.35 8.80 -0.78
N GLN A 66 13.21 9.56 0.30
CA GLN A 66 12.80 9.00 1.58
C GLN A 66 11.31 9.20 1.78
N ASP A 67 10.56 8.11 1.86
CA ASP A 67 9.11 8.14 2.07
C ASP A 67 8.77 7.91 3.55
N LEU A 68 8.31 8.96 4.21
CA LEU A 68 7.91 8.93 5.61
C LEU A 68 6.37 8.99 5.79
N GLN A 69 5.60 8.99 4.69
CA GLN A 69 4.17 9.24 4.72
C GLN A 69 3.41 7.92 4.72
N ALA A 70 2.64 7.67 5.78
CA ALA A 70 1.75 6.52 5.81
C ALA A 70 0.58 6.68 4.82
N PRO A 71 0.04 5.56 4.28
CA PRO A 71 -1.22 5.58 3.55
C PRO A 71 -2.34 6.24 4.34
N GLU A 72 -3.25 6.94 3.67
CA GLU A 72 -4.38 7.63 4.32
C GLU A 72 -5.70 6.91 4.04
N ILE A 73 -6.42 6.48 5.08
CA ILE A 73 -7.78 5.92 4.90
C ILE A 73 -8.79 7.05 4.69
N LEU A 74 -9.29 7.18 3.46
CA LEU A 74 -10.25 8.20 3.05
C LEU A 74 -11.68 7.87 3.44
N ARG A 75 -12.12 6.63 3.17
CA ARG A 75 -13.50 6.18 3.45
C ARG A 75 -13.54 4.72 3.84
N VAL A 76 -14.47 4.38 4.72
CA VAL A 76 -14.76 3.00 5.12
C VAL A 76 -16.25 2.75 4.98
N PHE A 77 -16.57 1.60 4.40
CA PHE A 77 -17.90 1.04 4.26
C PHE A 77 -17.90 -0.35 4.91
N PRO A 78 -18.88 -0.66 5.78
CA PRO A 78 -19.86 0.25 6.38
C PRO A 78 -19.25 1.47 7.08
N ARG A 79 -19.98 2.60 7.12
CA ARG A 79 -19.48 3.81 7.79
C ARG A 79 -19.28 3.55 9.29
N PRO A 80 -18.24 4.12 9.92
CA PRO A 80 -18.05 4.00 11.37
C PRO A 80 -19.30 4.45 12.13
N GLY A 81 -19.74 3.64 13.10
CA GLY A 81 -20.93 3.85 13.92
C GLY A 81 -22.27 3.61 13.20
N SER A 82 -22.27 3.27 11.91
CA SER A 82 -23.52 3.11 11.15
C SER A 82 -24.32 1.88 11.58
N SER A 83 -25.63 1.91 11.33
CA SER A 83 -26.54 0.80 11.55
C SER A 83 -27.16 0.35 10.23
N LEU A 84 -27.07 -0.95 9.94
CA LEU A 84 -27.52 -1.56 8.69
C LEU A 84 -28.61 -2.58 8.97
N ARG A 85 -29.55 -2.71 8.03
CA ARG A 85 -30.46 -3.87 7.97
C ARG A 85 -29.92 -4.98 7.07
N ASN A 86 -29.07 -4.63 6.09
CA ASN A 86 -28.42 -5.62 5.25
C ASN A 86 -27.40 -6.41 6.07
N ARG A 87 -27.62 -7.73 6.19
CA ARG A 87 -26.75 -8.67 6.93
C ARG A 87 -25.61 -9.22 6.06
N LEU A 88 -25.59 -8.89 4.77
CA LEU A 88 -24.53 -9.22 3.81
C LEU A 88 -23.94 -7.91 3.23
N PRO A 89 -23.42 -7.00 4.07
CA PRO A 89 -22.91 -5.73 3.58
C PRO A 89 -21.65 -5.93 2.73
N LEU A 90 -21.46 -5.03 1.76
CA LEU A 90 -20.16 -4.85 1.15
C LEU A 90 -19.24 -4.12 2.15
N ILE A 91 -18.09 -4.72 2.43
CA ILE A 91 -16.99 -4.05 3.10
C ILE A 91 -16.13 -3.41 2.01
N LYS A 92 -15.85 -2.12 2.13
CA LYS A 92 -14.97 -1.40 1.20
C LYS A 92 -14.18 -0.34 1.95
N VAL A 93 -12.87 -0.29 1.71
CA VAL A 93 -11.98 0.77 2.19
C VAL A 93 -11.42 1.49 0.98
N LEU A 94 -11.58 2.81 0.96
CA LEU A 94 -10.86 3.69 0.05
C LEU A 94 -9.72 4.31 0.83
N PHE A 95 -8.52 4.28 0.25
CA PHE A 95 -7.34 4.88 0.83
C PHE A 95 -6.60 5.71 -0.21
N ARG A 96 -5.50 6.33 0.20
CA ARG A 96 -4.59 7.04 -0.68
C ARG A 96 -3.16 6.71 -0.30
N GLU A 97 -2.35 6.39 -1.30
CA GLU A 97 -0.90 6.24 -1.18
C GLU A 97 -0.24 7.12 -2.25
N GLN A 98 0.71 7.96 -1.84
CA GLN A 98 1.19 9.06 -2.69
C GLN A 98 2.55 8.79 -3.35
N LEU A 99 3.36 7.89 -2.82
CA LEU A 99 4.77 7.80 -3.21
C LEU A 99 5.24 6.37 -3.42
N SER A 100 5.45 5.58 -2.36
CA SER A 100 6.11 4.27 -2.50
C SER A 100 5.21 3.15 -3.02
N GLY A 101 3.90 3.38 -3.12
CA GLY A 101 2.92 2.38 -3.52
C GLY A 101 2.70 1.28 -2.48
N ILE A 102 1.76 0.38 -2.78
CA ILE A 102 1.52 -0.83 -1.98
C ILE A 102 2.18 -2.02 -2.68
N GLY A 103 3.02 -2.77 -1.95
CA GLY A 103 3.83 -3.84 -2.53
C GLY A 103 3.04 -5.06 -2.95
N SER A 104 2.11 -5.50 -2.10
CA SER A 104 1.32 -6.71 -2.34
C SER A 104 -0.05 -6.65 -1.66
N GLU A 105 -0.93 -7.58 -2.00
CA GLU A 105 -2.20 -7.76 -1.28
C GLU A 105 -1.99 -8.13 0.19
N GLU A 106 -0.84 -8.72 0.56
CA GLU A 106 -0.53 -9.07 1.95
C GLU A 106 -0.29 -7.84 2.83
N ASP A 107 0.08 -6.71 2.22
CA ASP A 107 0.26 -5.43 2.88
C ASP A 107 -1.06 -4.74 3.21
N ILE A 108 -2.19 -5.30 2.76
CA ILE A 108 -3.55 -4.87 3.10
C ILE A 108 -4.22 -5.99 3.91
N VAL A 109 -4.51 -5.71 5.18
CA VAL A 109 -5.16 -6.68 6.06
C VAL A 109 -6.47 -6.10 6.59
N LEU A 110 -7.58 -6.70 6.15
CA LEU A 110 -8.89 -6.50 6.76
C LEU A 110 -9.25 -7.66 7.66
N LYS A 111 -9.79 -7.38 8.86
CA LYS A 111 -10.38 -8.40 9.74
C LYS A 111 -11.77 -7.99 10.17
N LEU A 112 -12.75 -8.87 9.99
CA LEU A 112 -14.11 -8.71 10.52
C LEU A 112 -14.26 -9.59 11.76
N ASP A 113 -14.57 -8.97 12.90
CA ASP A 113 -14.68 -9.64 14.21
C ASP A 113 -13.47 -10.53 14.53
N GLY A 114 -12.27 -10.03 14.19
CA GLY A 114 -10.99 -10.72 14.40
C GLY A 114 -10.63 -11.75 13.32
N ARG A 115 -11.52 -12.08 12.38
CA ARG A 115 -11.24 -13.02 11.28
C ARG A 115 -10.70 -12.29 10.05
N LYS A 116 -9.52 -12.69 9.57
CA LYS A 116 -8.92 -12.13 8.35
C LYS A 116 -9.83 -12.41 7.14
N LEU A 117 -10.08 -11.37 6.34
CA LEU A 117 -10.84 -11.44 5.11
C LEU A 117 -9.90 -11.70 3.93
N ILE A 118 -10.42 -12.37 2.89
CA ILE A 118 -9.75 -12.49 1.59
C ILE A 118 -10.38 -11.41 0.72
N CYS A 119 -9.65 -10.32 0.49
CA CYS A 119 -10.19 -9.14 -0.16
C CYS A 119 -9.71 -9.01 -1.60
N GLU A 120 -10.49 -8.29 -2.40
CA GLU A 120 -10.08 -7.83 -3.72
C GLU A 120 -9.40 -6.47 -3.57
N TYR A 121 -8.15 -6.36 -4.04
CA TYR A 121 -7.42 -5.10 -4.11
C TYR A 121 -7.46 -4.52 -5.52
N ASP A 122 -7.91 -3.28 -5.63
CA ASP A 122 -7.90 -2.48 -6.85
C ASP A 122 -6.89 -1.34 -6.70
N PRO A 123 -5.68 -1.48 -7.28
CA PRO A 123 -4.62 -0.49 -7.17
C PRO A 123 -4.91 0.81 -7.95
N GLU A 124 -5.69 0.73 -9.04
CA GLU A 124 -6.04 1.92 -9.84
C GLU A 124 -7.00 2.84 -9.07
N ASN A 125 -7.94 2.25 -8.34
CA ASN A 125 -8.91 2.99 -7.52
C ASN A 125 -8.49 3.17 -6.06
N GLU A 126 -7.28 2.72 -5.68
CA GLU A 126 -6.76 2.73 -4.30
C GLU A 126 -7.80 2.21 -3.31
N SER A 127 -8.34 1.03 -3.61
CA SER A 127 -9.44 0.46 -2.84
C SER A 127 -9.32 -1.02 -2.58
N VAL A 128 -9.79 -1.45 -1.42
CA VAL A 128 -9.92 -2.86 -1.07
C VAL A 128 -11.37 -3.17 -0.71
N SER A 129 -11.91 -4.27 -1.20
CA SER A 129 -13.29 -4.68 -0.93
C SER A 129 -13.46 -6.16 -0.63
N TYR A 130 -14.54 -6.46 0.10
CA TYR A 130 -14.98 -7.81 0.41
C TYR A 130 -16.50 -7.85 0.52
N GLN A 131 -17.14 -8.72 -0.26
CA GLN A 131 -18.57 -8.98 -0.14
C GLN A 131 -18.79 -10.02 0.97
N VAL A 132 -19.50 -9.67 2.05
CA VAL A 132 -19.82 -10.63 3.10
C VAL A 132 -20.69 -11.75 2.53
N GLU A 133 -20.23 -13.00 2.73
CA GLU A 133 -20.85 -14.21 2.16
C GLU A 133 -21.89 -14.85 3.09
N SER A 134 -21.76 -14.64 4.41
CA SER A 134 -22.67 -15.22 5.41
C SER A 134 -23.35 -14.14 6.23
N PRO A 135 -24.67 -14.25 6.51
CA PRO A 135 -25.39 -13.20 7.22
C PRO A 135 -24.80 -12.92 8.60
N LEU A 136 -24.33 -11.69 8.80
CA LEU A 136 -23.82 -11.22 10.09
C LEU A 136 -24.91 -11.29 11.17
N SER A 137 -24.52 -11.57 12.42
CA SER A 137 -25.45 -11.58 13.56
C SER A 137 -26.02 -10.18 13.80
N ILE A 138 -27.16 -10.09 14.51
CA ILE A 138 -27.64 -8.79 14.98
C ILE A 138 -26.71 -8.32 16.11
N GLY A 139 -26.29 -7.07 16.07
CA GLY A 139 -25.42 -6.50 17.09
C GLY A 139 -24.27 -5.69 16.52
N LYS A 140 -23.25 -5.50 17.35
CA LYS A 140 -22.02 -4.77 17.03
C LYS A 140 -21.05 -5.68 16.29
N HIS A 141 -20.47 -5.17 15.21
CA HIS A 141 -19.37 -5.79 14.47
C HIS A 141 -18.17 -4.84 14.43
N ASN A 142 -16.99 -5.43 14.40
CA ASN A 142 -15.72 -4.71 14.38
C ASN A 142 -14.96 -4.99 13.09
N LEU A 143 -14.56 -3.93 12.38
CA LEU A 143 -13.71 -4.01 11.21
C LEU A 143 -12.35 -3.39 11.54
N TYR A 144 -11.32 -4.23 11.55
CA TYR A 144 -9.93 -3.83 11.63
C TYR A 144 -9.35 -3.67 10.22
N ILE A 145 -8.58 -2.61 10.02
CA ILE A 145 -7.94 -2.21 8.77
C ILE A 145 -6.47 -1.95 9.07
N PHE A 146 -5.58 -2.55 8.28
CA PHE A 146 -4.16 -2.31 8.28
C PHE A 146 -3.69 -2.19 6.83
N ILE A 147 -2.93 -1.15 6.52
CA ILE A 147 -2.35 -0.91 5.20
C ILE A 147 -0.88 -0.50 5.40
N ARG A 148 0.03 -1.14 4.66
CA ARG A 148 1.46 -0.86 4.66
C ARG A 148 1.95 -0.52 3.24
N ASP A 149 2.75 0.52 3.10
CA ASP A 149 3.39 0.85 1.82
C ASP A 149 4.74 0.12 1.62
N ASN A 150 5.36 0.24 0.45
CA ASN A 150 6.66 -0.38 0.18
C ASN A 150 7.79 0.15 1.07
N SER A 151 7.68 1.38 1.58
CA SER A 151 8.62 1.96 2.55
C SER A 151 8.30 1.53 3.99
N GLY A 152 7.34 0.65 4.20
CA GLY A 152 6.94 0.16 5.52
C GLY A 152 6.25 1.21 6.40
N ASN A 153 5.74 2.31 5.86
CA ASN A 153 4.83 3.18 6.60
C ASN A 153 3.47 2.51 6.69
N VAL A 154 2.83 2.66 7.85
CA VAL A 154 1.63 1.89 8.20
C VAL A 154 0.51 2.83 8.61
N CYS A 155 -0.71 2.50 8.15
CA CYS A 155 -1.95 3.03 8.69
C CYS A 155 -2.78 1.90 9.29
N GLU A 156 -3.24 2.10 10.53
CA GLU A 156 -4.13 1.18 11.22
C GLU A 156 -5.41 1.89 11.65
N LYS A 157 -6.54 1.22 11.50
CA LYS A 157 -7.83 1.74 11.95
C LYS A 157 -8.77 0.62 12.34
N THR A 158 -9.47 0.82 13.43
CA THR A 158 -10.56 -0.05 13.86
C THR A 158 -11.85 0.74 13.86
N VAL A 159 -12.88 0.20 13.21
CA VAL A 159 -14.21 0.83 13.14
C VAL A 159 -15.28 -0.15 13.56
N ASP A 160 -16.30 0.37 14.23
CA ASP A 160 -17.46 -0.41 14.62
C ASP A 160 -18.65 -0.08 13.70
N PHE A 161 -19.48 -1.07 13.40
CA PHE A 161 -20.80 -0.87 12.79
C PHE A 161 -21.80 -1.86 13.39
N TYR A 162 -23.09 -1.64 13.13
CA TYR A 162 -24.16 -2.40 13.75
C TYR A 162 -25.09 -3.02 12.73
N ILE A 163 -25.48 -4.27 12.96
CA ILE A 163 -26.59 -4.92 12.25
C ILE A 163 -27.82 -4.86 13.13
N ARG A 164 -28.94 -4.40 12.57
CA ARG A 164 -30.25 -4.29 13.23
C ARG A 164 -31.27 -5.20 12.55
N ARG A 165 -32.37 -5.45 13.26
CA ARG A 165 -33.56 -6.09 12.69
C ARG A 165 -34.23 -5.23 11.63
#